data_AF-A0A6C1TX60-F1
#
_entry.id   AF-A0A6C1TX60-F1
#
_cell.length_a   1.000
_cell.length_b   1.000
_cell.length_c   1.000
_cell.angle_alpha   90.00
_cell.angle_beta   90.00
_cell.angle_gamma   90.00
#
_symmetry.space_group_name_H-M   'P 1'
#
loop_
_entity.id
_entity.type
_entity.pdbx_description
1 polymer ?
#
loop_
_entity_poly.entity_id
_entity_poly.type
_entity_poly.pdbx_seq_one_letter_code
_entity_poly.pdbx_strand_id
1 'polypeptide(L)'
;MVKGINNKCVGHLRGREKMLWTKRKPKTLTLPGLENTRLLESRDSGGFQFAAIVRSATSTVMFHVDNPSELTSEMVQAWERDICVDRTVVATECVAADGVTMAVTVEREDKEEKKDDGEVVTRLAATLPEFYLHPGIAATPMSEAEVRAAVEQRLGVETLETWPALAALEVQEDIEHVSINGRALATFDVLTDEKIDEVLRELAISETAGIVRWTRIARPAVEGDDGDIARYSGLLSIVVPADNKEKLEAVAGEVFAMLTPAQRLRVQRVFARQGAAAVAGAGVGAFAWDAQACVAA
;
A
#
# COMPACT_ATOMS: atom_id res chain seq x y z
N MET A 1 -68.47 5.99 -42.19
CA MET A 1 -69.09 4.86 -41.46
C MET A 1 -68.07 3.73 -41.45
N VAL A 2 -67.23 3.60 -40.42
CA VAL A 2 -67.46 2.94 -39.12
C VAL A 2 -68.00 1.51 -39.25
N LYS A 3 -67.16 0.54 -38.85
CA LYS A 3 -67.40 -0.55 -37.89
C LYS A 3 -66.11 -1.41 -37.89
N GLY A 4 -65.29 -1.48 -36.84
CA GLY A 4 -65.60 -1.57 -35.43
C GLY A 4 -65.50 -3.04 -35.01
N ILE A 5 -64.29 -3.55 -34.80
CA ILE A 5 -64.07 -4.88 -34.21
C ILE A 5 -63.95 -4.71 -32.70
N ASN A 6 -64.83 -5.45 -32.02
CA ASN A 6 -65.16 -5.32 -30.62
C ASN A 6 -64.22 -6.18 -29.75
N ASN A 7 -63.84 -5.64 -28.61
CA ASN A 7 -63.10 -6.27 -27.53
C ASN A 7 -63.75 -7.58 -27.03
N LYS A 8 -62.91 -8.51 -26.56
CA LYS A 8 -63.01 -9.05 -25.18
C LYS A 8 -61.77 -9.88 -24.82
N CYS A 9 -60.99 -9.33 -23.88
CA CYS A 9 -60.01 -10.04 -23.06
C CYS A 9 -60.71 -10.97 -22.06
N VAL A 10 -60.26 -12.23 -21.95
CA VAL A 10 -60.08 -13.06 -20.73
C VAL A 10 -59.26 -14.27 -21.22
N GLY A 11 -58.16 -14.78 -20.66
CA GLY A 11 -57.39 -14.55 -19.45
C GLY A 11 -56.60 -15.85 -19.21
N HIS A 12 -55.36 -15.72 -18.75
CA HIS A 12 -54.58 -16.74 -18.03
C HIS A 12 -54.17 -18.04 -18.75
N LEU A 13 -52.87 -18.13 -19.08
CA LEU A 13 -51.95 -19.07 -18.42
C LEU A 13 -50.51 -18.55 -18.57
N ARG A 14 -49.96 -18.08 -17.45
CA ARG A 14 -48.62 -17.52 -17.29
C ARG A 14 -47.57 -18.64 -17.40
N GLY A 15 -46.88 -18.73 -18.53
CA GLY A 15 -45.53 -19.29 -18.57
C GLY A 15 -44.54 -18.21 -18.15
N ARG A 16 -44.22 -18.11 -16.85
CA ARG A 16 -43.11 -17.29 -16.38
C ARG A 16 -41.81 -18.05 -16.68
N GLU A 17 -41.22 -17.81 -17.84
CA GLU A 17 -39.77 -17.99 -18.00
C GLU A 17 -39.09 -17.00 -17.06
N LYS A 18 -38.71 -17.48 -15.87
CA LYS A 18 -37.73 -16.78 -15.03
C LYS A 18 -36.40 -16.88 -15.77
N MET A 19 -36.12 -15.88 -16.58
CA MET A 19 -34.77 -15.61 -17.09
C MET A 19 -33.90 -15.29 -15.87
N LEU A 20 -33.31 -16.32 -15.27
CA LEU A 20 -32.31 -16.17 -14.21
C LEU A 20 -31.07 -15.55 -14.85
N TRP A 21 -31.05 -14.23 -14.91
CA TRP A 21 -29.80 -13.48 -14.92
C TRP A 21 -29.12 -13.72 -13.58
N THR A 22 -28.40 -14.84 -13.45
CA THR A 22 -27.37 -14.93 -12.43
C THR A 22 -26.35 -13.84 -12.79
N LYS A 23 -26.42 -12.69 -12.11
CA LYS A 23 -25.32 -11.72 -12.12
C LYS A 23 -24.06 -12.53 -11.79
N ARG A 24 -23.22 -12.78 -12.80
CA ARG A 24 -21.89 -13.36 -12.55
C ARG A 24 -21.24 -12.42 -11.56
N LYS A 25 -20.93 -12.92 -10.36
CA LYS A 25 -20.13 -12.15 -9.41
C LYS A 25 -18.86 -11.73 -10.15
N PRO A 26 -18.47 -10.45 -10.11
CA PRO A 26 -17.25 -10.01 -10.76
C PRO A 26 -16.09 -10.88 -10.27
N LYS A 27 -15.22 -11.28 -11.19
CA LYS A 27 -14.03 -12.07 -10.85
C LYS A 27 -13.10 -11.14 -10.09
N THR A 28 -12.87 -11.44 -8.82
CA THR A 28 -11.99 -10.68 -7.94
C THR A 28 -10.55 -11.05 -8.24
N LEU A 29 -9.69 -10.05 -8.43
CA LEU A 29 -8.27 -10.24 -8.66
C LEU A 29 -7.50 -9.81 -7.41
N THR A 30 -6.61 -10.65 -6.92
CA THR A 30 -5.63 -10.27 -5.90
C THR A 30 -4.50 -9.53 -6.59
N LEU A 31 -4.14 -8.34 -6.09
CA LEU A 31 -2.99 -7.60 -6.61
C LEU A 31 -1.68 -8.29 -6.23
N PRO A 32 -0.66 -8.23 -7.11
CA PRO A 32 0.68 -8.68 -6.78
C PRO A 32 1.23 -8.04 -5.50
N GLY A 33 1.81 -8.85 -4.61
CA GLY A 33 2.35 -8.45 -3.31
C GLY A 33 1.37 -8.58 -2.14
N LEU A 34 0.09 -8.87 -2.41
CA LEU A 34 -0.93 -9.16 -1.40
C LEU A 34 -1.31 -10.64 -1.33
N GLU A 35 -0.76 -11.48 -2.20
CA GLU A 35 -1.01 -12.91 -2.17
C GLU A 35 -0.63 -13.50 -0.81
N ASN A 36 -1.48 -14.38 -0.30
CA ASN A 36 -1.28 -15.08 0.97
C ASN A 36 -1.10 -14.16 2.19
N THR A 37 -1.53 -12.90 2.10
CA THR A 37 -1.60 -12.01 3.27
C THR A 37 -2.89 -12.23 4.04
N ARG A 38 -2.81 -12.06 5.35
CA ARG A 38 -3.97 -11.99 6.25
C ARG A 38 -3.92 -10.64 6.98
N LEU A 39 -5.08 -10.08 7.28
CA LEU A 39 -5.19 -8.87 8.09
C LEU A 39 -5.89 -9.28 9.39
N LEU A 40 -5.17 -9.16 10.51
CA LEU A 40 -5.64 -9.62 11.81
C LEU A 40 -5.65 -8.46 12.80
N GLU A 41 -6.75 -8.30 13.51
CA GLU A 41 -6.95 -7.23 14.49
C GLU A 41 -6.71 -7.70 15.92
N SER A 42 -6.17 -6.81 16.76
CA SER A 42 -6.05 -7.00 18.21
C SER A 42 -6.08 -5.65 18.92
N ARG A 43 -5.89 -5.67 20.24
CA ARG A 43 -5.68 -4.48 21.07
C ARG A 43 -4.31 -4.57 21.72
N ASP A 44 -3.54 -3.49 21.62
CA ASP A 44 -2.22 -3.43 22.25
C ASP A 44 -2.29 -3.18 23.76
N SER A 45 -1.12 -3.24 24.41
CA SER A 45 -0.96 -2.98 25.84
C SER A 45 -1.21 -1.52 26.23
N GLY A 46 -1.20 -0.60 25.26
CA GLY A 46 -1.59 0.81 25.41
C GLY A 46 -3.11 1.04 25.35
N GLY A 47 -3.88 0.04 24.93
CA GLY A 47 -5.33 0.08 24.80
C GLY A 47 -5.85 0.47 23.41
N PHE A 48 -4.96 0.68 22.42
CA PHE A 48 -5.34 1.01 21.05
C PHE A 48 -5.68 -0.25 20.25
N GLN A 49 -6.67 -0.15 19.37
CA GLN A 49 -6.91 -1.17 18.36
C GLN A 49 -5.85 -1.06 17.27
N PHE A 50 -5.35 -2.20 16.81
CA PHE A 50 -4.42 -2.23 15.68
C PHE A 50 -4.68 -3.46 14.82
N ALA A 51 -4.27 -3.38 13.56
CA ALA A 51 -4.23 -4.53 12.66
C ALA A 51 -2.81 -4.81 12.16
N ALA A 52 -2.51 -6.11 12.00
CA ALA A 52 -1.27 -6.61 11.43
C ALA A 52 -1.53 -7.27 10.07
N ILE A 53 -0.78 -6.87 9.06
CA ILE A 53 -0.70 -7.54 7.76
C ILE A 53 0.30 -8.68 7.90
N VAL A 54 -0.22 -9.91 8.06
CA VAL A 54 0.59 -11.11 8.30
C VAL A 54 0.90 -11.84 7.00
N ARG A 55 2.19 -12.15 6.80
CA ARG A 55 2.73 -13.01 5.74
C ARG A 55 3.39 -14.25 6.35
N SER A 56 3.83 -15.17 5.52
CA SER A 56 4.50 -16.40 5.97
C SER A 56 5.74 -16.15 6.83
N ALA A 57 6.53 -15.13 6.52
CA ALA A 57 7.79 -14.84 7.20
C ALA A 57 7.79 -13.53 8.00
N THR A 58 6.88 -12.60 7.70
CA THR A 58 6.88 -11.25 8.28
C THR A 58 5.48 -10.80 8.66
N SER A 59 5.40 -9.79 9.52
CA SER A 59 4.16 -9.09 9.84
C SER A 59 4.41 -7.59 9.81
N THR A 60 3.48 -6.82 9.23
CA THR A 60 3.57 -5.36 9.13
C THR A 60 2.43 -4.71 9.91
N VAL A 61 2.76 -3.73 10.73
CA VAL A 61 1.81 -2.86 11.44
C VAL A 61 1.93 -1.44 10.91
N MET A 62 0.81 -0.72 10.85
CA MET A 62 0.75 0.64 10.32
C MET A 62 0.28 1.62 11.39
N PHE A 63 0.78 2.85 11.31
CA PHE A 63 0.48 3.95 12.20
C PHE A 63 0.06 5.16 11.38
N HIS A 64 -1.01 5.83 11.80
CA HIS A 64 -1.38 7.14 11.30
C HIS A 64 -0.52 8.20 12.01
N VAL A 65 0.02 9.17 11.26
CA VAL A 65 0.70 10.34 11.85
C VAL A 65 -0.31 11.46 11.97
N ASP A 66 -0.59 11.89 13.20
CA ASP A 66 -1.69 12.82 13.51
C ASP A 66 -1.40 14.24 12.98
N ASN A 67 -0.13 14.67 13.02
CA ASN A 67 0.31 16.01 12.62
C ASN A 67 1.37 15.96 11.49
N PRO A 68 1.00 15.55 10.26
CA PRO A 68 1.96 15.33 9.18
C PRO A 68 2.74 16.58 8.76
N SER A 69 2.18 17.78 8.96
CA SER A 69 2.84 19.06 8.64
C SER A 69 4.00 19.41 9.58
N GLU A 70 4.06 18.80 10.76
CA GLU A 70 5.14 19.01 11.74
C GLU A 70 6.24 17.95 11.61
N LEU A 71 6.03 16.92 10.78
CA LEU A 71 6.96 15.81 10.62
C LEU A 71 8.17 16.24 9.77
N THR A 72 9.35 16.31 10.37
CA THR A 72 10.60 16.58 9.65
C THR A 72 11.36 15.31 9.30
N SER A 73 12.32 15.41 8.37
CA SER A 73 13.17 14.28 7.97
C SER A 73 14.03 13.79 9.14
N GLU A 74 14.50 14.69 10.01
CA GLU A 74 15.28 14.34 11.21
C GLU A 74 14.44 13.56 12.22
N MET A 75 13.16 13.90 12.36
CA MET A 75 12.23 13.16 13.24
C MET A 75 12.00 11.75 12.72
N VAL A 76 11.73 11.60 11.42
CA VAL A 76 11.58 10.29 10.78
C VAL A 76 12.85 9.46 10.96
N GLN A 77 14.02 10.03 10.69
CA GLN A 77 15.29 9.32 10.87
C GLN A 77 15.57 8.96 12.33
N ALA A 78 15.21 9.81 13.31
CA ALA A 78 15.37 9.47 14.72
C ALA A 78 14.52 8.25 15.09
N TRP A 79 13.26 8.25 14.65
CA TRP A 79 12.36 7.12 14.83
C TRP A 79 12.85 5.85 14.14
N GLU A 80 13.33 5.96 12.88
CA GLU A 80 13.93 4.84 12.15
C GLU A 80 15.12 4.25 12.92
N ARG A 81 15.99 5.11 13.46
CA ARG A 81 17.16 4.68 14.24
C ARG A 81 16.77 3.94 15.51
N ASP A 82 15.80 4.44 16.25
CA ASP A 82 15.40 3.85 17.53
C ASP A 82 14.69 2.50 17.32
N ILE A 83 13.85 2.39 16.29
CA ILE A 83 13.14 1.15 15.97
C ILE A 83 14.06 0.09 15.35
N CYS A 84 14.98 0.49 14.47
CA CYS A 84 15.89 -0.46 13.82
C CYS A 84 16.90 -1.11 14.78
N VAL A 85 16.95 -0.72 16.06
CA VAL A 85 17.70 -1.43 17.11
C VAL A 85 17.04 -2.77 17.48
N ASP A 86 15.73 -2.89 17.32
CA ASP A 86 15.02 -4.15 17.52
C ASP A 86 15.42 -5.15 16.41
N ARG A 87 15.99 -6.28 16.82
CA ARG A 87 16.52 -7.32 15.92
C ARG A 87 15.46 -8.03 15.09
N THR A 88 14.20 -7.91 15.47
CA THR A 88 13.07 -8.50 14.76
C THR A 88 12.61 -7.59 13.63
N VAL A 89 12.90 -6.29 13.70
CA VAL A 89 12.56 -5.33 12.65
C VAL A 89 13.39 -5.65 11.42
N VAL A 90 12.72 -5.78 10.28
CA VAL A 90 13.35 -6.03 8.98
C VAL A 90 13.21 -4.84 8.04
N ALA A 91 12.22 -3.97 8.28
CA ALA A 91 12.07 -2.70 7.60
C ALA A 91 11.14 -1.76 8.35
N THR A 92 11.34 -0.46 8.16
CA THR A 92 10.36 0.58 8.45
C THR A 92 10.00 1.33 7.17
N GLU A 93 8.81 1.89 7.12
CA GLU A 93 8.30 2.65 5.98
C GLU A 93 7.69 3.97 6.45
N CYS A 94 7.96 5.07 5.75
CA CYS A 94 7.25 6.34 5.90
C CYS A 94 6.59 6.67 4.57
N VAL A 95 5.26 6.59 4.53
CA VAL A 95 4.45 6.77 3.33
C VAL A 95 3.79 8.14 3.36
N ALA A 96 4.18 9.01 2.43
CA ALA A 96 3.58 10.30 2.17
C ALA A 96 2.67 10.22 0.94
N ALA A 97 1.39 10.50 1.13
CA ALA A 97 0.35 10.42 0.12
C ALA A 97 -0.81 11.38 0.47
N ASP A 98 -2.03 10.85 0.64
CA ASP A 98 -3.23 11.50 1.17
C ASP A 98 -3.17 11.89 2.67
N GLY A 99 -1.99 11.78 3.24
CA GLY A 99 -1.63 11.92 4.64
C GLY A 99 -0.25 11.32 4.81
N VAL A 100 0.19 11.15 6.06
CA VAL A 100 1.41 10.39 6.36
C VAL A 100 1.07 9.20 7.22
N THR A 101 1.55 8.02 6.82
CA THR A 101 1.53 6.83 7.66
C THR A 101 2.92 6.27 7.80
N MET A 102 3.21 5.71 8.96
CA MET A 102 4.43 4.96 9.21
C MET A 102 4.09 3.49 9.29
N ALA A 103 5.03 2.61 8.98
CA ALA A 103 4.84 1.18 9.13
C ALA A 103 6.11 0.51 9.63
N VAL A 104 5.96 -0.55 10.40
CA VAL A 104 7.06 -1.39 10.87
C VAL A 104 6.78 -2.82 10.43
N THR A 105 7.75 -3.42 9.75
CA THR A 105 7.71 -4.83 9.36
C THR A 105 8.70 -5.60 10.23
N VAL A 106 8.21 -6.64 10.90
CA VAL A 106 9.00 -7.54 11.75
C VAL A 106 9.07 -8.95 11.17
N GLU A 107 10.14 -9.67 11.45
CA GLU A 107 10.27 -11.10 11.21
C GLU A 107 9.44 -11.90 12.21
N ARG A 108 8.88 -13.01 11.74
CA ARG A 108 8.27 -14.03 12.60
C ARG A 108 9.39 -14.90 13.20
N GLU A 109 9.68 -14.70 14.48
CA GLU A 109 10.91 -15.19 15.13
C GLU A 109 10.91 -16.71 15.29
N ASP A 110 9.79 -17.29 15.72
CA ASP A 110 9.77 -18.68 16.15
C ASP A 110 8.88 -19.58 15.27
N LYS A 111 8.98 -20.89 15.53
CA LYS A 111 8.21 -21.90 14.79
C LYS A 111 6.73 -21.87 15.14
N GLU A 112 6.36 -21.36 16.31
CA GLU A 112 4.96 -21.30 16.74
C GLU A 112 4.26 -20.13 16.08
N GLU A 113 4.90 -18.96 16.01
CA GLU A 113 4.50 -17.86 15.16
C GLU A 113 4.34 -18.37 13.73
N LYS A 114 5.30 -19.08 13.14
CA LYS A 114 5.14 -19.59 11.76
C LYS A 114 3.97 -20.57 11.55
N LYS A 115 3.43 -21.18 12.61
CA LYS A 115 2.26 -22.09 12.56
C LYS A 115 0.94 -21.38 12.87
N ASP A 116 0.97 -20.44 13.80
CA ASP A 116 -0.18 -19.70 14.31
C ASP A 116 0.07 -18.19 14.22
N ASP A 117 -0.76 -17.52 13.42
CA ASP A 117 -0.70 -16.08 13.28
C ASP A 117 -1.13 -15.33 14.56
N GLY A 118 -1.90 -15.96 15.44
CA GLY A 118 -2.29 -15.35 16.71
C GLY A 118 -1.10 -15.06 17.63
N GLU A 119 -0.04 -15.86 17.55
CA GLU A 119 1.15 -15.70 18.38
C GLU A 119 1.92 -14.42 18.01
N VAL A 120 2.13 -14.16 16.71
CA VAL A 120 2.79 -12.92 16.27
C VAL A 120 1.95 -11.68 16.57
N VAL A 121 0.62 -11.78 16.45
CA VAL A 121 -0.30 -10.68 16.83
C VAL A 121 -0.27 -10.43 18.34
N THR A 122 -0.13 -11.48 19.16
CA THR A 122 -0.03 -11.36 20.61
C THR A 122 1.28 -10.72 21.03
N ARG A 123 2.41 -11.12 20.42
CA ARG A 123 3.71 -10.46 20.64
C ARG A 123 3.65 -8.99 20.25
N LEU A 124 3.15 -8.69 19.04
CA LEU A 124 2.97 -7.32 18.58
C LEU A 124 2.10 -6.52 19.56
N ALA A 125 0.99 -7.07 20.04
CA ALA A 125 0.15 -6.38 21.02
C ALA A 125 0.91 -5.97 22.31
N ALA A 126 1.93 -6.73 22.71
CA ALA A 126 2.77 -6.39 23.86
C ALA A 126 3.79 -5.29 23.55
N THR A 127 4.44 -5.34 22.38
CA THR A 127 5.59 -4.47 22.02
C THR A 127 5.22 -3.24 21.20
N LEU A 128 4.02 -3.19 20.59
CA LEU A 128 3.61 -2.13 19.67
C LEU A 128 3.80 -0.70 20.21
N PRO A 129 3.56 -0.39 21.50
CA PRO A 129 3.80 0.95 22.05
C PRO A 129 5.24 1.44 21.87
N GLU A 130 6.22 0.56 21.82
CA GLU A 130 7.62 0.93 21.56
C GLU A 130 7.82 1.51 20.15
N PHE A 131 6.95 1.17 19.20
CA PHE A 131 7.05 1.64 17.82
C PHE A 131 6.35 2.99 17.57
N TYR A 132 5.37 3.39 18.38
CA TYR A 132 4.63 4.64 18.14
C TYR A 132 4.74 5.67 19.26
N LEU A 133 5.20 5.30 20.46
CA LEU A 133 5.48 6.24 21.56
C LEU A 133 6.85 6.90 21.40
N HIS A 134 7.10 7.56 20.26
CA HIS A 134 8.36 8.22 19.98
C HIS A 134 8.30 9.74 20.28
N PRO A 135 9.27 10.31 21.02
CA PRO A 135 9.31 11.74 21.29
C PRO A 135 9.26 12.57 20.00
N GLY A 136 8.31 13.51 19.95
CA GLY A 136 8.14 14.41 18.81
C GLY A 136 7.24 13.88 17.69
N ILE A 137 6.99 12.57 17.59
CA ILE A 137 6.05 12.03 16.58
C ILE A 137 4.77 11.60 17.29
N ALA A 138 3.67 12.28 16.98
CA ALA A 138 2.34 11.83 17.36
C ALA A 138 1.84 10.83 16.31
N ALA A 139 1.90 9.54 16.65
CA ALA A 139 1.40 8.47 15.81
C ALA A 139 0.50 7.51 16.59
N THR A 140 -0.54 7.01 15.92
CA THR A 140 -1.53 6.09 16.49
C THR A 140 -1.61 4.82 15.65
N PRO A 141 -1.64 3.61 16.24
CA PRO A 141 -1.86 2.37 15.51
C PRO A 141 -3.16 2.38 14.71
N MET A 142 -3.13 1.83 13.50
CA MET A 142 -4.30 1.76 12.63
C MET A 142 -5.06 0.45 12.84
N SER A 143 -6.37 0.55 13.02
CA SER A 143 -7.33 -0.57 13.04
C SER A 143 -7.43 -1.25 11.67
N GLU A 144 -8.15 -2.38 11.61
CA GLU A 144 -8.36 -3.10 10.34
C GLU A 144 -9.04 -2.20 9.28
N ALA A 145 -10.05 -1.44 9.69
CA ALA A 145 -10.80 -0.56 8.80
C ALA A 145 -9.92 0.57 8.25
N GLU A 146 -9.05 1.14 9.08
CA GLU A 146 -8.14 2.22 8.67
C GLU A 146 -7.04 1.70 7.74
N VAL A 147 -6.46 0.53 8.01
CA VAL A 147 -5.48 -0.10 7.11
C VAL A 147 -6.11 -0.36 5.74
N ARG A 148 -7.32 -0.93 5.70
CA ARG A 148 -8.05 -1.16 4.46
C ARG A 148 -8.30 0.14 3.69
N ALA A 149 -8.85 1.14 4.36
CA ALA A 149 -9.16 2.43 3.75
C ALA A 149 -7.91 3.10 3.14
N ALA A 150 -6.78 3.08 3.87
CA ALA A 150 -5.53 3.63 3.37
C ALA A 150 -5.04 2.90 2.11
N VAL A 151 -5.08 1.56 2.10
CA VAL A 151 -4.65 0.76 0.94
C VAL A 151 -5.58 0.96 -0.26
N GLU A 152 -6.90 0.98 -0.02
CA GLU A 152 -7.93 1.27 -1.03
C GLU A 152 -7.69 2.63 -1.69
N GLN A 153 -7.53 3.66 -0.87
CA GLN A 153 -7.33 5.02 -1.33
C GLN A 153 -6.04 5.17 -2.13
N ARG A 154 -4.95 4.51 -1.71
CA ARG A 154 -3.64 4.60 -2.36
C ARG A 154 -3.58 3.83 -3.68
N LEU A 155 -4.25 2.68 -3.76
CA LEU A 155 -4.25 1.84 -4.97
C LEU A 155 -5.43 2.13 -5.92
N GLY A 156 -6.41 2.92 -5.47
CA GLY A 156 -7.63 3.20 -6.24
C GLY A 156 -8.54 1.99 -6.37
N VAL A 157 -8.57 1.14 -5.34
CA VAL A 157 -9.37 -0.10 -5.31
C VAL A 157 -10.42 -0.03 -4.23
N GLU A 158 -11.48 -0.82 -4.36
CA GLU A 158 -12.37 -1.15 -3.25
C GLU A 158 -11.95 -2.54 -2.73
N THR A 159 -11.67 -2.69 -1.43
CA THR A 159 -11.54 -4.02 -0.82
C THR A 159 -12.94 -4.62 -0.71
N LEU A 160 -13.10 -5.90 -1.05
CA LEU A 160 -14.32 -6.61 -0.68
C LEU A 160 -14.31 -6.93 0.81
N GLU A 161 -15.43 -7.45 1.29
CA GLU A 161 -15.65 -7.87 2.68
C GLU A 161 -14.49 -8.72 3.25
N THR A 162 -13.73 -9.44 2.42
CA THR A 162 -12.60 -10.28 2.84
C THR A 162 -11.25 -9.78 2.32
N TRP A 163 -10.31 -9.45 3.21
CA TRP A 163 -8.90 -9.24 2.86
C TRP A 163 -8.24 -10.57 2.43
N PRO A 164 -7.30 -10.61 1.46
CA PRO A 164 -6.84 -9.53 0.59
C PRO A 164 -7.63 -9.46 -0.72
N ALA A 165 -8.89 -9.89 -0.74
CA ALA A 165 -9.72 -9.82 -1.95
C ALA A 165 -10.07 -8.35 -2.23
N LEU A 166 -9.13 -7.65 -2.85
CA LEU A 166 -9.39 -6.39 -3.51
C LEU A 166 -10.34 -6.69 -4.68
N ALA A 167 -11.45 -5.95 -4.78
CA ALA A 167 -12.23 -5.91 -6.02
C ALA A 167 -11.48 -5.07 -7.06
N ALA A 168 -10.23 -5.44 -7.36
CA ALA A 168 -9.63 -5.00 -8.61
C ALA A 168 -10.42 -5.71 -9.72
N LEU A 169 -11.42 -5.01 -10.27
CA LEU A 169 -12.26 -5.47 -11.37
C LEU A 169 -11.41 -5.62 -12.64
N GLU A 170 -10.39 -4.77 -12.78
CA GLU A 170 -9.45 -4.75 -13.87
C GLU A 170 -8.04 -4.46 -13.36
N VAL A 171 -7.11 -5.37 -13.65
CA VAL A 171 -5.66 -5.19 -13.47
C VAL A 171 -5.01 -5.45 -14.82
N GLN A 172 -4.29 -4.47 -15.33
CA GLN A 172 -3.51 -4.59 -16.55
C GLN A 172 -2.09 -4.09 -16.27
N GLU A 173 -1.14 -5.01 -16.25
CA GLU A 173 0.27 -4.68 -16.03
C GLU A 173 1.00 -4.67 -17.37
N ASP A 174 1.75 -3.60 -17.59
CA ASP A 174 2.73 -3.42 -18.66
C ASP A 174 4.13 -3.37 -18.03
N ILE A 175 5.17 -3.39 -18.85
CA ILE A 175 6.56 -3.29 -18.41
C ILE A 175 6.84 -1.95 -17.68
N GLU A 176 6.13 -0.89 -18.05
CA GLU A 176 6.36 0.48 -17.57
C GLU A 176 5.33 1.01 -16.57
N HIS A 177 4.14 0.41 -16.49
CA HIS A 177 3.06 0.87 -15.61
C HIS A 177 2.08 -0.26 -15.27
N VAL A 178 1.25 -0.06 -14.26
CA VAL A 178 0.11 -0.91 -13.95
C VAL A 178 -1.17 -0.09 -13.94
N SER A 179 -2.24 -0.59 -14.55
CA SER A 179 -3.58 -0.03 -14.45
C SER A 179 -4.41 -0.85 -13.47
N ILE A 180 -4.97 -0.18 -12.46
CA ILE A 180 -5.77 -0.77 -11.39
C ILE A 180 -7.04 0.08 -11.27
N ASN A 181 -8.22 -0.51 -11.52
CA ASN A 181 -9.53 0.12 -11.28
C ASN A 181 -9.64 1.61 -11.68
N GLY A 182 -9.39 1.91 -12.96
CA GLY A 182 -9.54 3.28 -13.46
C GLY A 182 -8.40 4.24 -13.07
N ARG A 183 -7.33 3.75 -12.43
CA ARG A 183 -6.06 4.47 -12.26
C ARG A 183 -4.93 3.77 -13.00
N ALA A 184 -3.99 4.53 -13.51
CA ALA A 184 -2.71 4.04 -14.01
C ALA A 184 -1.59 4.55 -13.09
N LEU A 185 -0.68 3.64 -12.72
CA LEU A 185 0.41 3.90 -11.79
C LEU A 185 1.75 3.56 -12.45
N ALA A 186 2.71 4.45 -12.32
CA ALA A 186 4.11 4.18 -12.62
C ALA A 186 4.94 4.36 -11.35
N THR A 187 5.61 3.30 -10.92
CA THR A 187 6.47 3.26 -9.73
C THR A 187 7.94 3.21 -10.13
N PHE A 188 8.73 3.94 -9.36
CA PHE A 188 10.17 4.11 -9.52
C PHE A 188 10.87 3.75 -8.21
N ASP A 189 11.95 2.98 -8.31
CA ASP A 189 12.92 2.80 -7.25
C ASP A 189 13.78 4.05 -7.11
N VAL A 190 13.97 4.49 -5.88
CA VAL A 190 14.77 5.66 -5.56
C VAL A 190 15.82 5.28 -4.53
N LEU A 191 17.10 5.42 -4.88
CA LEU A 191 18.17 5.37 -3.89
C LEU A 191 18.13 6.67 -3.08
N THR A 192 17.68 6.59 -1.85
CA THR A 192 17.33 7.79 -1.08
C THR A 192 18.50 8.29 -0.23
N ASP A 193 18.59 9.62 -0.11
CA ASP A 193 19.26 10.32 0.96
C ASP A 193 18.26 11.27 1.63
N GLU A 194 18.71 12.08 2.59
CA GLU A 194 17.87 13.04 3.31
C GLU A 194 17.25 14.10 2.39
N LYS A 195 17.99 14.58 1.38
CA LYS A 195 17.55 15.69 0.52
C LYS A 195 16.51 15.26 -0.50
N ILE A 196 16.69 14.09 -1.12
CA ILE A 196 15.68 13.57 -2.05
C ILE A 196 14.41 13.12 -1.31
N ASP A 197 14.56 12.59 -0.09
CA ASP A 197 13.41 12.26 0.77
C ASP A 197 12.56 13.49 1.09
N GLU A 198 13.19 14.57 1.58
CA GLU A 198 12.51 15.81 1.91
C GLU A 198 11.70 16.34 0.72
N VAL A 199 12.34 16.47 -0.45
CA VAL A 199 11.68 16.98 -1.67
C VAL A 199 10.51 16.10 -2.10
N LEU A 200 10.67 14.77 -2.13
CA LEU A 200 9.61 13.87 -2.59
C LEU A 200 8.47 13.77 -1.58
N ARG A 201 8.78 13.84 -0.28
CA ARG A 201 7.79 13.83 0.80
C ARG A 201 6.95 15.10 0.79
N GLU A 202 7.58 16.27 0.69
CA GLU A 202 6.88 17.56 0.57
C GLU A 202 5.98 17.58 -0.67
N LEU A 203 6.49 17.09 -1.80
CA LEU A 203 5.71 17.01 -3.03
C LEU A 203 4.46 16.14 -2.84
N ALA A 204 4.60 14.95 -2.27
CA ALA A 204 3.51 14.00 -2.10
C ALA A 204 2.37 14.51 -1.19
N ILE A 205 2.66 15.38 -0.22
CA ILE A 205 1.66 15.98 0.69
C ILE A 205 1.19 17.38 0.27
N SER A 206 1.70 17.91 -0.83
CA SER A 206 1.37 19.25 -1.36
C SER A 206 0.14 19.23 -2.27
N GLU A 207 0.03 20.23 -3.16
CA GLU A 207 -1.02 20.29 -4.21
C GLU A 207 -1.00 19.10 -5.19
N THR A 208 0.07 18.30 -5.20
CA THR A 208 0.13 17.05 -5.98
C THR A 208 -0.36 15.81 -5.21
N ALA A 209 -0.93 16.00 -4.02
CA ALA A 209 -1.53 14.92 -3.25
C ALA A 209 -2.55 14.13 -4.09
N GLY A 210 -2.35 12.81 -4.14
CA GLY A 210 -3.15 11.90 -4.98
C GLY A 210 -2.62 11.69 -6.40
N ILE A 211 -1.64 12.49 -6.85
CA ILE A 211 -0.89 12.29 -8.09
C ILE A 211 0.48 11.69 -7.78
N VAL A 212 1.15 12.19 -6.74
CA VAL A 212 2.45 11.71 -6.30
C VAL A 212 2.30 11.01 -4.96
N ARG A 213 2.95 9.87 -4.82
CA ARG A 213 3.12 9.16 -3.56
C ARG A 213 4.59 8.83 -3.37
N TRP A 214 5.07 9.09 -2.17
CA TRP A 214 6.43 8.77 -1.77
C TRP A 214 6.41 7.77 -0.63
N THR A 215 7.22 6.72 -0.72
CA THR A 215 7.43 5.77 0.38
C THR A 215 8.91 5.65 0.62
N ARG A 216 9.38 6.22 1.73
CA ARG A 216 10.72 5.98 2.24
C ARG A 216 10.75 4.64 2.93
N ILE A 217 11.79 3.85 2.69
CA ILE A 217 12.00 2.53 3.27
C ILE A 217 13.39 2.50 3.91
N ALA A 218 13.44 2.29 5.22
CA ALA A 218 14.67 2.00 5.94
C ALA A 218 14.75 0.51 6.27
N ARG A 219 15.89 -0.12 5.99
CA ARG A 219 16.16 -1.51 6.37
C ARG A 219 17.35 -1.53 7.32
N PRO A 220 17.29 -2.16 8.49
CA PRO A 220 18.42 -2.23 9.40
C PRO A 220 19.70 -2.68 8.68
N ALA A 221 20.81 -2.04 9.01
CA ALA A 221 22.12 -2.44 8.52
C ALA A 221 22.53 -3.78 9.14
N VAL A 222 23.30 -4.58 8.42
CA VAL A 222 23.85 -5.82 8.96
C VAL A 222 25.01 -5.44 9.90
N GLU A 223 25.11 -6.08 11.07
CA GLU A 223 26.23 -5.85 12.01
C GLU A 223 27.57 -5.93 11.25
N GLY A 224 28.26 -4.79 11.08
CA GLY A 224 29.53 -4.68 10.36
C GLY A 224 29.61 -3.57 9.30
N ASP A 225 28.49 -2.98 8.88
CA ASP A 225 28.47 -1.81 7.98
C ASP A 225 28.80 -0.52 8.76
N ASP A 226 30.05 -0.06 8.69
CA ASP A 226 30.63 1.29 8.92
C ASP A 226 29.88 2.36 9.79
N GLY A 227 29.09 1.95 10.79
CA GLY A 227 28.35 2.84 11.69
C GLY A 227 26.99 3.33 11.18
N ASP A 228 26.52 2.86 10.02
CA ASP A 228 25.17 3.18 9.53
C ASP A 228 24.13 2.27 10.20
N ILE A 229 23.05 2.85 10.73
CA ILE A 229 21.99 2.11 11.44
C ILE A 229 21.02 1.43 10.45
N ALA A 230 20.87 1.99 9.25
CA ALA A 230 19.99 1.47 8.23
C ALA A 230 20.46 1.84 6.81
N ARG A 231 20.06 0.99 5.86
CA ARG A 231 20.14 1.26 4.42
C ARG A 231 18.82 1.83 3.96
N TYR A 232 18.88 2.92 3.21
CA TYR A 232 17.67 3.64 2.79
C TYR A 232 17.41 3.48 1.30
N SER A 233 16.14 3.28 0.97
CA SER A 233 15.61 3.30 -0.39
C SER A 233 14.20 3.90 -0.36
N GLY A 234 13.56 4.05 -1.50
CA GLY A 234 12.14 4.40 -1.52
C GLY A 234 11.48 4.10 -2.84
N LEU A 235 10.16 4.20 -2.81
CA LEU A 235 9.28 4.01 -3.96
C LEU A 235 8.55 5.32 -4.24
N LEU A 236 8.83 5.90 -5.38
CA LEU A 236 8.06 7.01 -5.92
C LEU A 236 6.99 6.45 -6.84
N SER A 237 5.72 6.68 -6.55
CA SER A 237 4.61 6.29 -7.43
C SER A 237 3.92 7.52 -7.99
N ILE A 238 3.77 7.55 -9.31
CA ILE A 238 2.99 8.54 -10.05
C ILE A 238 1.66 7.91 -10.42
N VAL A 239 0.57 8.62 -10.16
CA VAL A 239 -0.81 8.16 -10.33
C VAL A 239 -1.56 9.10 -11.24
N VAL A 240 -2.20 8.55 -12.27
CA VAL A 240 -3.10 9.30 -13.16
C VAL A 240 -4.39 8.49 -13.39
N PRO A 241 -5.47 9.12 -13.87
CA PRO A 241 -6.63 8.38 -14.38
C PRO A 241 -6.22 7.40 -15.49
N ALA A 242 -6.76 6.17 -15.49
CA ALA A 242 -6.36 5.12 -16.43
C ALA A 242 -6.65 5.45 -17.90
N ASP A 243 -7.67 6.28 -18.14
CA ASP A 243 -8.01 6.81 -19.46
C ASP A 243 -7.02 7.89 -19.97
N ASN A 244 -6.06 8.28 -19.13
CA ASN A 244 -5.00 9.25 -19.41
C ASN A 244 -3.60 8.66 -19.11
N LYS A 245 -3.42 7.34 -19.21
CA LYS A 245 -2.15 6.66 -18.88
C LYS A 245 -0.95 7.19 -19.66
N GLU A 246 -1.16 7.73 -20.87
CA GLU A 246 -0.14 8.39 -21.68
C GLU A 246 0.47 9.64 -21.00
N LYS A 247 -0.20 10.21 -19.99
CA LYS A 247 0.31 11.35 -19.21
C LYS A 247 1.31 10.94 -18.13
N LEU A 248 1.47 9.65 -17.82
CA LEU A 248 2.40 9.18 -16.79
C LEU A 248 3.82 9.73 -17.01
N GLU A 249 4.31 9.70 -18.26
CA GLU A 249 5.66 10.20 -18.58
C GLU A 249 5.78 11.72 -18.44
N ALA A 250 4.72 12.46 -18.80
CA ALA A 250 4.71 13.91 -18.66
C ALA A 250 4.75 14.32 -17.18
N VAL A 251 3.91 13.68 -16.35
CA VAL A 251 3.87 13.93 -14.91
C VAL A 251 5.18 13.49 -14.24
N ALA A 252 5.72 12.32 -14.59
CA ALA A 252 7.03 11.90 -14.11
C ALA A 252 8.13 12.89 -14.51
N GLY A 253 8.08 13.43 -15.74
CA GLY A 253 8.98 14.47 -16.21
C GLY A 253 8.91 15.77 -15.39
N GLU A 254 7.72 16.19 -14.99
CA GLU A 254 7.50 17.34 -14.10
C GLU A 254 8.10 17.08 -12.71
N VAL A 255 7.88 15.89 -12.14
CA VAL A 255 8.50 15.48 -10.87
C VAL A 255 10.03 15.49 -10.97
N PHE A 256 10.58 14.90 -12.03
CA PHE A 256 12.02 14.84 -12.22
C PHE A 256 12.63 16.22 -12.48
N ALA A 257 11.88 17.15 -13.09
CA ALA A 257 12.32 18.53 -13.28
C ALA A 257 12.62 19.24 -11.94
N MET A 258 11.91 18.88 -10.87
CA MET A 258 12.13 19.40 -9.50
C MET A 258 13.38 18.81 -8.83
N LEU A 259 13.87 17.66 -9.30
CA LEU A 259 15.09 17.04 -8.81
C LEU A 259 16.34 17.62 -9.46
N THR A 260 17.44 17.70 -8.70
CA THR A 260 18.76 18.03 -9.25
C THR A 260 19.24 16.94 -10.22
N PRO A 261 20.18 17.23 -11.14
CA PRO A 261 20.73 16.21 -12.03
C PRO A 261 21.31 14.99 -11.29
N ALA A 262 21.96 15.21 -10.14
CA ALA A 262 22.51 14.12 -9.32
C ALA A 262 21.42 13.25 -8.68
N GLN A 263 20.31 13.86 -8.23
CA GLN A 263 19.16 13.13 -7.68
C GLN A 263 18.44 12.32 -8.77
N ARG A 264 18.31 12.83 -9.99
CA ARG A 264 17.68 12.09 -11.10
C ARG A 264 18.39 10.78 -11.42
N LEU A 265 19.72 10.72 -11.27
CA LEU A 265 20.50 9.48 -11.48
C LEU A 265 20.17 8.38 -10.46
N ARG A 266 19.50 8.72 -9.37
CA ARG A 266 19.10 7.79 -8.30
C ARG A 266 17.70 7.25 -8.47
N VAL A 267 16.95 7.76 -9.45
CA VAL A 267 15.58 7.34 -9.75
C VAL A 267 15.62 6.38 -10.94
N GLN A 268 15.06 5.19 -10.76
CA GLN A 268 14.99 4.16 -11.79
C GLN A 268 13.57 3.62 -11.86
N ARG A 269 13.03 3.41 -13.07
CA ARG A 269 11.72 2.79 -13.20
C ARG A 269 11.78 1.32 -12.77
N VAL A 270 10.78 0.89 -12.02
CA VAL A 270 10.60 -0.53 -11.71
C VAL A 270 10.05 -1.24 -12.95
N PHE A 271 10.89 -1.91 -13.73
CA PHE A 271 10.39 -2.61 -14.91
C PHE A 271 9.79 -3.98 -14.56
N ALA A 272 8.64 -4.30 -15.19
CA ALA A 272 7.96 -5.61 -15.12
C ALA A 272 7.52 -6.09 -13.71
N ARG A 273 7.48 -5.19 -12.72
CA ARG A 273 7.00 -5.45 -11.34
C ARG A 273 6.20 -4.26 -10.77
N GLN A 274 5.51 -3.55 -11.64
CA GLN A 274 4.80 -2.31 -11.33
C GLN A 274 3.66 -2.55 -10.35
N GLY A 275 2.93 -3.66 -10.47
CA GLY A 275 1.87 -4.02 -9.55
C GLY A 275 2.37 -4.20 -8.12
N ALA A 276 3.42 -5.00 -7.94
CA ALA A 276 3.97 -5.32 -6.63
C ALA A 276 4.68 -4.12 -5.99
N ALA A 277 5.34 -3.28 -6.79
CA ALA A 277 5.93 -2.02 -6.32
C ALA A 277 4.86 -1.00 -5.93
N ALA A 278 3.75 -0.90 -6.67
CA ALA A 278 2.63 -0.04 -6.30
C ALA A 278 2.00 -0.47 -4.96
N VAL A 279 1.87 -1.78 -4.73
CA VAL A 279 1.40 -2.36 -3.48
C VAL A 279 2.39 -2.09 -2.34
N ALA A 280 3.69 -2.35 -2.53
CA ALA A 280 4.72 -2.02 -1.53
C ALA A 280 4.69 -0.53 -1.15
N GLY A 281 4.64 0.37 -2.14
CA GLY A 281 4.50 1.81 -1.93
C GLY A 281 3.17 2.24 -1.29
N ALA A 282 2.21 1.33 -1.06
CA ALA A 282 1.01 1.62 -0.27
C ALA A 282 1.25 1.47 1.25
N GLY A 283 2.44 1.02 1.67
CA GLY A 283 2.78 0.77 3.07
C GLY A 283 2.33 -0.60 3.59
N VAL A 284 2.02 -1.55 2.69
CA VAL A 284 1.59 -2.90 3.10
C VAL A 284 2.76 -3.84 3.41
N GLY A 285 3.95 -3.30 3.65
CA GLY A 285 5.17 -4.04 3.96
C GLY A 285 6.22 -3.93 2.87
N ALA A 286 7.44 -3.58 3.27
CA ALA A 286 8.61 -3.34 2.42
C ALA A 286 9.08 -4.51 1.54
N PHE A 287 8.46 -5.69 1.67
CA PHE A 287 8.78 -6.92 0.93
C PHE A 287 7.65 -7.37 0.00
N ALA A 288 6.57 -6.59 -0.15
CA ALA A 288 5.47 -6.95 -1.04
C ALA A 288 5.95 -7.12 -2.51
N TRP A 289 6.98 -6.39 -2.92
CA TRP A 289 7.62 -6.50 -4.24
C TRP A 289 8.51 -7.74 -4.43
N ASP A 290 8.98 -8.38 -3.36
CA ASP A 290 9.74 -9.66 -3.42
C ASP A 290 8.82 -10.88 -3.62
N ALA A 291 7.51 -10.71 -3.48
CA ALA A 291 6.53 -11.78 -3.64
C ALA A 291 6.40 -12.26 -5.11
N GLN A 292 6.87 -11.47 -6.09
CA GLN A 292 6.90 -11.86 -7.49
C GLN A 292 8.28 -12.39 -7.90
N ALA A 293 8.32 -13.64 -8.37
CA ALA A 293 9.41 -14.09 -9.23
C ALA A 293 9.42 -13.23 -10.50
N CYS A 294 10.60 -12.86 -11.03
CA CYS A 294 10.70 -12.22 -12.35
C CYS A 294 9.81 -12.97 -13.34
N VAL A 295 8.90 -12.25 -14.01
CA VAL A 295 8.18 -12.82 -15.15
C VAL A 295 9.24 -13.24 -16.16
N ALA A 296 9.41 -14.55 -16.35
CA ALA A 296 10.26 -15.05 -17.42
C ALA A 296 9.63 -14.61 -18.74
N ALA A 297 10.37 -13.80 -19.51
CA ALA A 297 10.01 -13.41 -20.87
C ALA A 297 9.97 -14.62 -21.81
#